data_AF-A0A7T4TCD9-F1
#
_entry.id   AF-A0A7T4TCD9-F1
#
_cell.length_a   1.000
_cell.length_b   1.000
_cell.length_c   1.000
_cell.angle_alpha   90.00
_cell.angle_beta   90.00
_cell.angle_gamma   90.00
#
_symmetry.space_group_name_H-M   'P 1'
#
loop_
_entity.id
_entity.type
_entity.pdbx_description
1 polymer ?
#
loop_
_entity_poly.entity_id
_entity_poly.type
_entity_poly.pdbx_seq_one_letter_code
_entity_poly.pdbx_strand_id
1 'polypeptide(L)'
;MERLESFGLPPMFEASMMPEAGARFVSECPKGIDRETLLRLASDRGFMPTWKRLEHLGPGVFGLGLTIDGCGVPLMVRMTAGEQQEGVVCTAAEQLSLF
;
A
#
# COMPACT_ATOMS: atom_id res chain seq x y z
N MET A 1 -17.45 1.10 4.29
CA MET A 1 -16.56 0.72 3.17
C MET A 1 -15.14 0.67 3.71
N GLU A 2 -14.37 -0.34 3.31
CA GLU A 2 -12.96 -0.50 3.68
C GLU A 2 -12.10 0.48 2.87
N ARG A 3 -11.07 1.05 3.49
CA ARG A 3 -10.21 2.08 2.92
C ARG A 3 -8.74 1.74 3.12
N LEU A 4 -7.94 2.00 2.09
CA LEU A 4 -6.49 1.79 2.10
C LEU A 4 -5.83 2.61 3.21
N GLU A 5 -5.17 1.93 4.13
CA GLU A 5 -4.38 2.55 5.20
C GLU A 5 -2.89 2.56 4.85
N SER A 6 -2.35 1.40 4.46
CA SER A 6 -0.92 1.21 4.23
C SER A 6 -0.61 0.02 3.31
N PHE A 7 0.60 0.06 2.74
CA PHE A 7 1.22 -1.05 2.03
C PHE A 7 2.36 -1.64 2.86
N GLY A 8 2.62 -2.92 2.68
CA GLY A 8 3.78 -3.61 3.20
C GLY A 8 4.32 -4.61 2.18
N LEU A 9 5.56 -5.05 2.40
CA LEU A 9 6.16 -6.14 1.65
C LEU A 9 6.07 -7.43 2.47
N PRO A 10 5.69 -8.56 1.84
CA PRO A 10 5.79 -9.84 2.53
C PRO A 10 7.26 -10.12 2.87
N PRO A 11 7.54 -10.82 3.97
CA PRO A 11 8.92 -11.03 4.46
C PRO A 11 9.82 -11.79 3.49
N MET A 12 9.24 -12.51 2.52
CA MET A 12 9.96 -13.25 1.49
C MET A 12 10.31 -12.41 0.25
N PHE A 13 9.82 -11.17 0.14
CA PHE A 13 10.09 -10.30 -0.99
C PHE A 13 11.03 -9.15 -0.57
N GLU A 14 12.26 -9.18 -1.09
CA GLU A 14 13.25 -8.15 -0.80
C GLU A 14 12.90 -6.84 -1.53
N ALA A 15 13.06 -5.71 -0.84
CA ALA A 15 12.78 -4.41 -1.43
C ALA A 15 13.66 -4.10 -2.66
N SER A 16 14.86 -4.67 -2.75
CA SER A 16 15.75 -4.59 -3.91
C SER A 16 15.18 -5.23 -5.17
N MET A 17 14.22 -6.15 -5.04
CA MET A 17 13.53 -6.81 -6.16
C MET A 17 12.31 -6.01 -6.64
N MET A 18 11.96 -4.92 -5.96
CA MET A 18 10.86 -4.04 -6.35
C MET A 18 11.22 -3.27 -7.63
N PRO A 19 10.47 -3.42 -8.73
CA PRO A 19 10.61 -2.57 -9.90
C PRO A 19 10.35 -1.10 -9.54
N GLU A 20 11.09 -0.17 -10.15
CA GLU A 20 10.94 1.27 -9.87
C GLU A 20 9.48 1.74 -10.04
N ALA A 21 8.80 1.27 -11.10
CA ALA A 21 7.40 1.59 -11.34
C ALA A 21 6.47 1.09 -10.21
N GLY A 22 6.79 -0.04 -9.58
CA GLY A 22 6.08 -0.55 -8.40
C GLY A 22 6.33 0.29 -7.15
N ALA A 23 7.59 0.68 -6.91
CA ALA A 23 7.93 1.57 -5.80
C ALA A 23 7.24 2.94 -5.93
N ARG A 24 7.24 3.51 -7.14
CA ARG A 24 6.52 4.76 -7.45
C ARG A 24 5.02 4.60 -7.27
N PHE A 25 4.44 3.49 -7.74
CA PHE A 25 3.03 3.19 -7.52
C PHE A 25 2.66 3.22 -6.04
N VAL A 26 3.41 2.51 -5.19
CA VAL A 26 3.16 2.45 -3.74
C VAL A 26 3.32 3.82 -3.09
N SER A 27 4.34 4.59 -3.49
CA SER A 27 4.61 5.93 -2.94
C SER A 27 3.56 6.97 -3.34
N GLU A 28 3.04 6.89 -4.56
CA GLU A 28 2.07 7.86 -5.11
C GLU A 28 0.61 7.44 -4.86
N CYS A 29 0.37 6.23 -4.36
CA CYS A 29 -0.98 5.73 -4.16
C CYS A 29 -1.68 6.51 -3.04
N PRO A 30 -2.84 7.15 -3.31
CA PRO A 30 -3.54 7.93 -2.32
C PRO A 30 -4.13 7.02 -1.24
N LYS A 31 -3.84 7.34 0.03
CA LYS A 31 -4.47 6.67 1.19
C LYS A 31 -5.96 6.99 1.23
N GLY A 32 -6.74 6.12 1.86
CA GLY A 32 -8.18 6.31 2.05
C GLY A 32 -9.06 5.84 0.89
N ILE A 33 -8.48 5.43 -0.24
CA ILE A 33 -9.23 4.88 -1.37
C ILE A 33 -9.72 3.46 -1.10
N ASP A 34 -10.80 3.07 -1.76
CA ASP A 34 -11.32 1.70 -1.70
C ASP A 34 -10.54 0.74 -2.63
N ARG A 35 -10.86 -0.55 -2.51
CA ARG A 35 -10.26 -1.62 -3.32
C ARG A 35 -10.44 -1.43 -4.82
N GLU A 36 -11.64 -1.08 -5.29
CA GLU A 36 -11.91 -0.98 -6.73
C GLU A 36 -11.13 0.17 -7.35
N THR A 37 -11.07 1.31 -6.66
CA THR A 37 -10.23 2.45 -7.05
C THR A 37 -8.74 2.07 -7.08
N LEU A 38 -8.25 1.36 -6.07
CA LEU A 38 -6.85 0.89 -6.02
C LEU A 38 -6.50 -0.03 -7.20
N LEU A 39 -7.35 -1.02 -7.49
CA LEU A 39 -7.15 -1.95 -8.59
C LEU A 39 -7.20 -1.22 -9.94
N ARG A 40 -8.13 -0.27 -10.09
CA ARG A 40 -8.23 0.56 -11.28
C ARG A 40 -6.97 1.39 -11.52
N LEU A 41 -6.44 2.07 -10.49
CA LEU A 41 -5.20 2.84 -10.59
C LEU A 41 -4.00 1.97 -11.03
N ALA A 42 -3.93 0.72 -10.57
CA ALA A 42 -2.90 -0.20 -11.01
C ALA A 42 -3.05 -0.58 -12.49
N SER A 43 -4.29 -0.89 -12.91
CA SER A 43 -4.60 -1.20 -14.30
C SER A 43 -4.40 -0.01 -15.25
N ASP A 44 -4.75 1.20 -14.84
CA ASP A 44 -4.51 2.44 -15.62
C ASP A 44 -3.01 2.70 -15.84
N ARG A 45 -2.14 2.20 -14.95
CA ARG A 45 -0.67 2.22 -15.14
C ARG A 45 -0.14 1.05 -15.98
N GLY A 46 -1.02 0.21 -16.53
CA GLY A 46 -0.66 -0.94 -17.35
C GLY A 46 -0.25 -2.18 -16.54
N PHE A 47 -0.42 -2.17 -15.21
CA PHE A 47 -0.13 -3.34 -14.38
C PHE A 47 -1.29 -4.33 -14.43
N MET A 48 -1.00 -5.60 -14.13
CA MET A 48 -2.03 -6.62 -13.96
C MET A 48 -2.23 -6.88 -12.46
N PRO A 49 -3.21 -6.22 -11.81
CA PRO A 49 -3.44 -6.40 -10.39
C PRO A 49 -4.26 -7.66 -10.11
N THR A 50 -3.90 -8.35 -9.03
CA THR A 50 -4.63 -9.48 -8.47
C THR A 50 -4.91 -9.19 -7.00
N TRP A 51 -6.06 -9.64 -6.51
CA TRP A 51 -6.50 -9.36 -5.14
C TRP A 51 -6.83 -10.66 -4.42
N LYS A 52 -6.29 -10.83 -3.21
CA LYS A 52 -6.56 -12.00 -2.38
C LYS A 52 -6.72 -11.59 -0.92
N ARG A 53 -7.71 -12.12 -0.23
CA ARG A 53 -7.82 -11.96 1.23
C ARG A 53 -6.79 -12.85 1.93
N LEU A 54 -6.03 -12.30 2.88
CA LEU A 54 -5.04 -13.05 3.65
C LEU A 54 -5.63 -13.41 5.02
N GLU A 55 -6.50 -14.42 5.05
CA GLU A 55 -7.25 -14.80 6.25
C GLU A 55 -6.37 -15.17 7.45
N HIS A 56 -5.14 -15.64 7.20
CA HIS A 56 -4.16 -16.00 8.21
C HIS A 56 -3.45 -14.80 8.87
N LEU A 57 -3.55 -13.59 8.31
CA LEU A 57 -2.93 -12.36 8.86
C LEU A 57 -3.93 -11.47 9.61
N GLY A 58 -5.19 -11.88 9.69
CA GLY A 58 -6.25 -11.16 10.38
C GLY A 58 -7.13 -10.29 9.47
N PRO A 59 -8.18 -9.69 10.04
CA PRO A 59 -9.12 -8.87 9.30
C PRO A 59 -8.44 -7.59 8.76
N GLY A 60 -8.88 -7.14 7.57
CA GLY A 60 -8.34 -5.94 6.95
C GLY A 60 -6.97 -6.10 6.29
N VAL A 61 -6.40 -7.31 6.23
CA VAL A 61 -5.14 -7.57 5.52
C VAL A 61 -5.39 -8.36 4.24
N PHE A 62 -4.88 -7.83 3.14
CA PHE A 62 -5.06 -8.37 1.80
C PHE A 62 -3.73 -8.46 1.07
N GLY A 63 -3.64 -9.38 0.12
CA GLY A 63 -2.56 -9.50 -0.84
C GLY A 63 -2.97 -8.81 -2.14
N LEU A 64 -2.14 -7.87 -2.58
CA LEU A 64 -2.20 -7.26 -3.89
C LEU A 64 -0.99 -7.76 -4.70
N GLY A 65 -1.23 -8.62 -5.68
CA GLY A 65 -0.17 -8.99 -6.63
C GLY A 65 -0.21 -8.04 -7.82
N LEU A 66 0.90 -7.40 -8.17
CA LEU A 66 1.03 -6.61 -9.38
C LEU A 66 1.99 -7.30 -10.35
N THR A 67 1.60 -7.49 -11.60
CA THR A 67 2.56 -7.81 -12.67
C THR A 67 2.98 -6.51 -13.33
N ILE A 68 4.28 -6.19 -13.25
CA ILE A 68 4.89 -4.97 -13.78
C ILE A 68 6.02 -5.41 -14.71
N ASP A 69 5.92 -5.14 -16.01
CA ASP A 69 6.92 -5.54 -17.02
C ASP A 69 7.30 -7.03 -16.97
N GLY A 70 6.34 -7.90 -16.63
CA GLY A 70 6.57 -9.34 -16.45
C GLY A 70 7.12 -9.75 -15.09
N CYS A 71 7.48 -8.81 -14.22
CA CYS A 71 7.86 -9.07 -12.82
C CYS A 71 6.62 -9.15 -11.92
N GLY A 72 6.47 -10.25 -11.19
CA GLY A 72 5.45 -10.40 -10.16
C GLY A 72 5.87 -9.74 -8.85
N VAL A 73 5.12 -8.73 -8.43
CA VAL A 73 5.36 -7.94 -7.22
C VAL A 73 4.24 -8.23 -6.22
N PRO A 74 4.48 -9.02 -5.17
CA PRO A 74 3.53 -9.24 -4.10
C PRO A 74 3.58 -8.09 -3.09
N LEU A 75 2.45 -7.44 -2.87
CA LEU A 75 2.25 -6.43 -1.84
C LEU A 75 1.25 -6.94 -0.80
N MET A 76 1.49 -6.59 0.46
CA MET A 76 0.48 -6.65 1.50
C MET A 76 -0.21 -5.29 1.59
N VAL A 77 -1.53 -5.30 1.69
CA VAL A 77 -2.37 -4.11 1.75
C VAL A 77 -3.20 -4.18 3.02
N ARG A 78 -3.10 -3.14 3.84
CA ARG A 78 -3.97 -2.97 5.00
C ARG A 78 -5.12 -2.05 4.64
N MET A 79 -6.34 -2.54 4.79
CA MET A 79 -7.56 -1.75 4.69
C MET A 79 -8.27 -1.72 6.03
N THR A 80 -8.76 -0.56 6.41
CA THR A 80 -9.54 -0.35 7.64
C THR A 80 -10.97 0.02 7.30
N ALA A 81 -11.92 -0.38 8.14
CA ALA A 81 -13.27 0.14 8.07
C ALA A 81 -13.18 1.66 8.28
N GLY A 82 -13.70 2.45 7.34
CA GLY A 82 -13.58 3.90 7.39
C GLY A 82 -14.31 4.53 8.57
N GLU A 83 -13.66 4.56 9.73
CA GLU A 83 -13.83 5.62 10.71
C GLU A 83 -13.02 6.83 10.21
N GLN A 84 -13.58 8.01 10.38
CA GLN A 84 -13.00 9.27 9.94
C GLN A 84 -11.60 9.40 10.56
N GLN A 85 -10.58 9.58 9.72
CA GLN A 85 -9.23 9.89 10.20
C GLN A 85 -9.27 11.25 10.89
N GLU A 86 -9.34 11.26 12.22
CA GLU A 86 -8.89 12.39 13.02
C GLU A 86 -7.36 12.37 13.03
N GLY A 87 -6.77 13.52 12.72
CA GLY A 87 -5.45 13.62 12.11
C GLY A 87 -4.28 13.11 12.94
N VAL A 88 -3.39 12.36 12.29
CA VAL A 88 -1.96 12.40 12.62
C VAL A 88 -1.35 13.51 11.78
N VAL A 89 -1.36 14.72 12.32
CA VAL A 89 -0.48 15.80 11.90
C VAL A 89 0.91 15.43 12.42
N CYS A 90 1.79 14.95 11.53
CA CYS A 90 3.22 14.94 11.79
C CYS A 90 3.73 16.39 11.68
N THR A 91 3.52 17.21 12.70
CA THR A 91 4.28 18.47 12.80
C THR A 91 5.64 18.14 13.37
N ALA A 92 6.63 18.18 12.48
CA ALA A 92 8.01 18.42 12.83
C ALA A 92 8.10 19.64 13.76
N ALA A 93 8.76 19.46 14.91
CA ALA A 93 9.35 20.54 15.67
C ALA A 93 10.70 20.03 16.22
N GLU A 94 11.73 20.36 15.45
CA GLU A 94 13.12 20.62 15.85
C GLU A 94 13.63 20.10 17.20
N GLN A 95 14.45 19.06 17.09
CA GLN A 95 15.85 19.03 17.53
C GLN A 95 16.38 20.28 18.27
N LEU A 96 16.71 20.08 19.56
CA LEU A 96 17.88 20.56 20.31
C LEU A 96 18.39 22.00 20.08
N SER A 97 18.35 22.81 21.15
CA SER A 97 19.50 23.62 21.55
C SER A 97 19.57 23.72 23.07
N LEU A 98 20.75 23.36 23.58
CA LEU A 98 21.14 23.34 24.98
C LEU A 98 21.10 24.74 25.62
N PHE A 99 20.69 24.78 26.89
CA PHE A 99 21.18 25.76 27.88
C PHE A 99 21.96 25.02 28.95
#